data_AF-A0A0B1SH03-F1
#
_entry.id   AF-A0A0B1SH03-F1
#
_cell.length_a   1.000
_cell.length_b   1.000
_cell.length_c   1.000
_cell.angle_alpha   90.00
_cell.angle_beta   90.00
_cell.angle_gamma   90.00
#
_symmetry.space_group_name_H-M   'P 1'
#
loop_
_entity.id
_entity.type
_entity.pdbx_description
1 polymer ?
#
loop_
_entity_poly.entity_id
_entity_poly.type
_entity_poly.pdbx_seq_one_letter_code
_entity_poly.pdbx_strand_id
1 'polypeptide(L)'
;MRRPSALVCGSSLGARFSLWNVLRVLFAIAFTAGSMRFANAYFPGYIKATFAAGVIFNMLGEDPRIDGMTKNGRKPKVDGSITLHNVYFKYPKRLDVPILQGVVVSVSTDANIFLFYKKICSSPLKDPPDSF
;
A
#
# COMPACT_ATOMS: atom_id res chain seq x y z
N MET A 1 -21.18 27.24 -50.26
CA MET A 1 -21.37 26.18 -51.26
C MET A 1 -21.54 24.84 -50.54
N ARG A 2 -22.74 24.27 -50.61
CA ARG A 2 -23.13 23.01 -49.98
C ARG A 2 -22.61 21.84 -50.81
N ARG A 3 -22.04 20.81 -50.18
CA ARG A 3 -22.22 19.43 -50.65
C ARG A 3 -22.96 18.65 -49.55
N PRO A 4 -24.08 18.01 -49.90
CA PRO A 4 -25.01 17.47 -48.93
C PRO A 4 -24.52 16.14 -48.35
N SER A 5 -24.82 15.99 -47.07
CA SER A 5 -24.96 14.73 -46.35
C SER A 5 -25.75 13.74 -47.20
N ALA A 6 -25.08 12.71 -47.70
CA ALA A 6 -25.77 11.55 -48.25
C ALA A 6 -26.41 10.82 -47.08
N LEU A 7 -27.69 11.07 -46.90
CA LEU A 7 -28.66 10.18 -46.27
C LEU A 7 -28.30 8.74 -46.61
N VAL A 8 -27.89 7.98 -45.58
CA VAL A 8 -27.95 6.52 -45.61
C VAL A 8 -29.43 6.18 -45.59
N CYS A 9 -30.03 6.19 -46.78
CA CYS A 9 -31.39 5.77 -47.03
C CYS A 9 -31.48 4.28 -46.69
N GLY A 10 -32.37 3.94 -45.78
CA GLY A 10 -32.63 2.55 -45.42
C GLY A 10 -33.06 1.75 -46.65
N SER A 11 -32.25 0.78 -47.04
CA SER A 11 -32.64 -0.26 -47.99
C SER A 11 -31.80 -1.52 -47.79
N SER A 12 -32.29 -2.42 -46.94
CA SER A 12 -32.63 -3.79 -47.34
C SER A 12 -32.91 -4.64 -46.10
N LEU A 13 -34.15 -4.58 -45.64
CA LEU A 13 -34.73 -5.68 -44.87
C LEU A 13 -35.05 -6.79 -45.88
N GLY A 14 -34.04 -7.57 -46.22
CA GLY A 14 -34.09 -8.60 -47.25
C GLY A 14 -32.86 -9.48 -47.12
N ALA A 15 -32.77 -10.22 -46.02
CA ALA A 15 -31.65 -11.09 -45.73
C ALA A 15 -31.58 -12.25 -46.73
N ARG A 16 -30.92 -12.03 -47.88
CA ARG A 16 -30.36 -13.12 -48.67
C ARG A 16 -29.09 -13.57 -47.96
N PHE A 17 -29.23 -14.52 -47.03
CA PHE A 17 -28.11 -15.16 -46.35
C PHE A 17 -27.33 -16.02 -47.35
N SER A 18 -26.33 -15.43 -48.01
CA SER A 18 -25.30 -16.20 -48.70
C SER A 18 -24.40 -16.85 -47.65
N LEU A 19 -24.24 -18.19 -47.71
CA LEU A 19 -23.44 -18.99 -46.77
C LEU A 19 -22.04 -18.38 -46.52
N TRP A 20 -21.43 -17.84 -47.58
CA TRP A 20 -20.13 -17.18 -47.53
C TRP A 20 -20.07 -15.96 -46.60
N ASN A 21 -21.12 -15.13 -46.61
CA ASN A 21 -21.18 -13.94 -45.77
C ASN A 21 -21.32 -14.30 -44.29
N VAL A 22 -22.06 -15.37 -43.99
CA VAL A 22 -22.21 -15.88 -42.61
C VAL A 22 -20.89 -16.47 -42.11
N LEU A 23 -20.21 -17.26 -42.93
CA LEU A 23 -18.89 -17.83 -42.60
C LEU A 23 -17.86 -16.72 -42.31
N ARG A 24 -17.85 -15.67 -43.14
CA ARG A 24 -16.94 -14.53 -42.98
C ARG A 24 -17.12 -13.84 -41.64
N VAL A 25 -18.35 -13.59 -41.22
CA VAL A 25 -18.65 -12.94 -39.94
C VAL A 25 -18.33 -13.86 -38.76
N LEU A 26 -18.65 -15.16 -38.87
CA LEU A 26 -18.34 -16.14 -37.83
C LEU A 26 -16.84 -16.23 -37.55
N PHE A 27 -16.02 -16.37 -38.60
CA PHE A 27 -14.57 -16.42 -38.45
C PHE A 27 -13.98 -15.11 -37.93
N ALA A 28 -14.51 -13.96 -38.35
CA ALA A 28 -14.08 -12.67 -37.83
C ALA A 28 -14.30 -12.57 -36.31
N ILE A 29 -15.48 -12.92 -35.83
CA ILE A 29 -15.80 -12.89 -34.40
C ILE A 29 -14.99 -13.92 -33.61
N ALA A 30 -14.85 -15.15 -34.15
CA ALA A 30 -14.07 -16.20 -33.52
C ALA A 30 -12.59 -15.83 -33.37
N PHE A 31 -12.01 -15.20 -34.41
CA PHE A 31 -10.63 -14.72 -34.38
C PHE A 31 -10.46 -13.58 -33.36
N THR A 32 -11.34 -12.58 -33.36
CA THR A 32 -11.30 -11.48 -32.39
C THR A 32 -11.43 -11.98 -30.95
N ALA A 33 -12.37 -12.89 -30.68
CA ALA A 33 -12.55 -13.49 -29.37
C ALA A 33 -11.33 -14.32 -28.93
N GLY A 34 -10.70 -15.04 -29.86
CA GLY A 34 -9.47 -15.79 -29.63
C GLY A 34 -8.29 -14.87 -29.27
N SER A 35 -8.09 -13.78 -30.00
CA SER A 35 -7.00 -12.82 -29.74
C SER A 35 -7.13 -12.12 -28.39
N MET A 36 -8.36 -11.74 -27.99
CA MET A 36 -8.60 -11.08 -26.70
C MET A 36 -8.23 -11.96 -25.50
N ARG A 37 -8.32 -13.29 -25.64
CA ARG A 37 -7.91 -14.24 -24.59
C ARG A 37 -6.42 -14.14 -24.25
N PHE A 38 -5.56 -13.96 -25.25
CA PHE A 38 -4.12 -13.83 -25.02
C PHE A 38 -3.76 -12.52 -24.32
N ALA A 39 -4.43 -11.42 -24.67
CA ALA A 39 -4.26 -10.15 -23.96
C ALA A 39 -4.69 -10.27 -22.49
N ASN A 40 -5.83 -10.92 -22.23
CA ASN A 40 -6.39 -11.12 -20.88
C ASN A 40 -5.45 -11.86 -19.92
N ALA A 41 -4.53 -12.69 -20.42
CA ALA A 41 -3.57 -13.42 -19.60
C ALA A 41 -2.61 -12.50 -18.82
N TYR A 42 -2.33 -11.30 -19.32
CA TYR A 42 -1.36 -10.37 -18.72
C TYR A 42 -1.99 -9.35 -17.74
N PHE A 43 -3.30 -9.13 -17.82
CA PHE A 43 -4.03 -8.17 -16.97
C PHE A 43 -3.81 -8.36 -15.46
N PRO A 44 -3.91 -9.56 -14.88
CA PRO A 44 -3.75 -9.70 -13.43
C PRO A 44 -2.33 -9.34 -12.96
N GLY A 45 -1.30 -9.58 -13.80
CA GLY A 45 0.07 -9.17 -13.51
C GLY A 45 0.23 -7.65 -13.51
N TYR A 46 -0.37 -6.98 -14.49
CA TYR A 46 -0.37 -5.51 -14.58
C TYR A 46 -1.06 -4.84 -13.38
N ILE A 47 -2.23 -5.35 -12.97
CA ILE A 47 -2.96 -4.82 -11.81
C ILE A 47 -2.13 -4.98 -10.52
N LYS A 48 -1.50 -6.14 -10.33
CA LYS A 48 -0.62 -6.37 -9.16
C LYS A 48 0.60 -5.44 -9.17
N ALA A 49 1.21 -5.24 -10.34
CA ALA A 49 2.38 -4.37 -10.47
C ALA A 49 2.05 -2.91 -10.18
N THR A 50 0.94 -2.40 -10.73
CA THR A 50 0.48 -1.02 -10.48
C THR A 50 0.08 -0.80 -9.03
N PHE A 51 -0.58 -1.77 -8.39
CA PHE A 51 -0.89 -1.71 -6.96
C PHE A 51 0.37 -1.67 -6.09
N ALA A 52 1.33 -2.58 -6.33
CA ALA A 52 2.57 -2.63 -5.58
C ALA A 52 3.41 -1.34 -5.76
N ALA A 53 3.49 -0.84 -7.00
CA ALA A 53 4.13 0.44 -7.28
C ALA A 53 3.46 1.59 -6.53
N GLY A 54 2.13 1.63 -6.49
CA GLY A 54 1.37 2.62 -5.73
C GLY A 54 1.71 2.62 -4.23
N VAL A 55 1.85 1.44 -3.62
CA VAL A 55 2.26 1.32 -2.20
C VAL A 55 3.68 1.86 -1.99
N ILE A 56 4.62 1.54 -2.87
CA ILE A 56 6.01 2.02 -2.77
C ILE A 56 6.07 3.55 -2.91
N PHE A 57 5.38 4.11 -3.90
CA PHE A 57 5.34 5.56 -4.10
C PHE A 57 4.66 6.27 -2.93
N ASN A 58 3.63 5.67 -2.34
CA ASN A 58 2.99 6.22 -1.14
C ASN A 58 3.96 6.27 0.05
N MET A 59 4.72 5.20 0.29
CA MET A 59 5.73 5.18 1.36
C MET A 59 6.87 6.18 1.12
N LEU A 60 7.25 6.41 -0.14
CA LEU A 60 8.34 7.33 -0.48
C LEU A 60 7.93 8.81 -0.35
N GLY A 61 6.66 9.13 -0.54
CA GLY A 61 6.14 10.49 -0.41
C GLY A 61 5.72 10.89 1.01
N GLU A 62 5.85 9.99 1.98
CA GLU A 62 5.48 10.26 3.38
C GLU A 62 6.62 10.95 4.12
N ASP A 63 6.37 12.14 4.67
CA ASP A 63 7.33 12.85 5.50
C ASP A 63 7.36 12.28 6.93
N PRO A 64 8.49 11.70 7.40
CA PRO A 64 8.56 11.13 8.72
C PRO A 64 8.53 12.23 9.80
N ARG A 65 7.74 12.02 10.85
CA ARG A 65 7.67 12.97 12.00
C ARG A 65 9.02 13.18 12.69
N ILE A 66 9.90 12.18 12.63
CA ILE A 66 11.26 12.23 13.17
C ILE A 66 12.19 11.93 12.01
N ASP A 67 12.80 12.97 11.45
CA ASP A 67 13.77 12.84 10.38
C ASP A 67 15.19 12.65 10.95
N GLY A 68 15.78 11.48 10.71
CA GLY A 68 17.14 11.14 11.12
C GLY A 68 18.24 11.58 10.16
N MET A 69 17.89 12.00 8.94
CA MET A 69 18.84 12.40 7.89
C MET A 69 19.08 13.91 7.88
N THR A 70 18.18 14.66 8.48
CA THR A 70 18.28 16.10 8.61
C THR A 70 19.43 16.51 9.57
N LYS A 71 20.23 17.50 9.16
CA LYS A 71 21.29 18.11 10.01
C LYS A 71 20.74 19.18 10.96
N ASN A 72 19.44 19.44 10.91
CA ASN A 72 18.78 20.41 11.76
C ASN A 72 18.67 19.85 13.18
N GLY A 73 19.25 20.56 14.14
CA GLY A 73 19.29 20.13 15.53
C GLY A 73 20.44 20.80 16.26
N ARG A 74 20.30 20.97 17.58
CA ARG A 74 21.42 21.41 18.41
C ARG A 74 22.37 20.24 18.61
N LYS A 75 23.67 20.49 18.48
CA LYS A 75 24.74 19.56 18.85
C LYS A 75 25.43 20.08 20.12
N PRO A 76 24.77 19.97 21.29
CA PRO A 76 25.38 20.42 22.54
C PRO A 76 26.61 19.55 22.87
N LYS A 77 27.58 20.14 23.56
CA LYS A 77 28.63 19.36 24.23
C LYS A 77 27.95 18.56 25.34
N VAL A 78 28.18 17.25 25.39
CA VAL A 78 27.52 16.34 26.32
C VAL A 78 28.39 16.18 27.57
N ASP A 79 27.89 16.63 28.72
CA ASP A 79 28.60 16.56 30.01
C ASP A 79 28.36 15.24 30.77
N GLY A 80 27.57 14.32 30.20
CA GLY A 80 27.35 12.95 30.70
C GLY A 80 26.29 12.81 31.80
N SER A 81 25.66 13.90 32.24
CA SER A 81 24.49 13.83 33.14
C SER A 81 23.22 13.54 32.35
N ILE A 82 22.41 12.60 32.85
CA ILE A 82 21.16 12.18 32.20
C ILE A 82 20.03 12.26 33.21
N THR A 83 19.00 13.03 32.88
CA THR A 83 17.79 13.16 33.70
C THR A 83 16.54 12.83 32.88
N LEU A 84 15.76 11.88 33.38
CA LEU A 84 14.45 11.52 32.90
C LEU A 84 13.42 12.08 33.89
N HIS A 85 12.51 12.91 33.40
CA HIS A 85 11.47 13.53 34.22
C HIS A 85 10.09 13.11 33.75
N ASN A 86 9.40 12.33 34.58
CA ASN A 86 8.00 11.95 34.41
C ASN A 86 7.69 11.41 33.01
N VAL A 87 8.52 10.46 32.54
CA VAL A 87 8.44 9.96 31.17
C VAL A 87 7.35 8.91 31.06
N TYR A 88 6.43 9.11 30.12
CA TYR A 88 5.41 8.15 29.72
C TYR A 88 5.68 7.67 28.30
N PHE A 89 5.66 6.36 28.09
CA PHE A 89 5.94 5.77 26.78
C PHE A 89 5.04 4.58 26.49
N LYS A 90 4.50 4.57 25.28
CA LYS A 90 3.70 3.48 24.71
C LYS A 90 4.21 3.18 23.31
N TYR A 91 4.30 1.91 22.95
CA TYR A 91 4.58 1.53 21.56
C TYR A 91 3.34 1.82 20.69
N PRO A 92 3.50 2.43 19.49
CA PRO A 92 2.36 2.76 18.63
C PRO A 92 1.49 1.55 18.25
N LYS A 93 2.11 0.37 18.08
CA LYS A 93 1.40 -0.89 17.76
C LYS A 93 0.68 -1.51 18.96
N ARG A 94 0.95 -1.05 20.18
CA ARG A 94 0.39 -1.58 21.43
C ARG A 94 0.00 -0.42 22.35
N LEU A 95 -1.07 0.29 21.99
CA LEU A 95 -1.57 1.44 22.75
C LEU A 95 -2.20 1.03 24.10
N ASP A 96 -2.67 -0.21 24.20
CA ASP A 96 -3.35 -0.77 25.37
C ASP A 96 -2.41 -0.99 26.57
N VAL A 97 -1.12 -1.22 26.31
CA VAL A 97 -0.14 -1.57 27.35
C VAL A 97 0.93 -0.48 27.45
N PRO A 98 0.85 0.42 28.45
CA PRO A 98 1.93 1.38 28.71
C PRO A 98 3.17 0.73 29.29
N ILE A 99 4.34 1.08 28.74
CA ILE A 99 5.64 0.54 29.16
C ILE A 99 6.26 1.41 30.25
N LEU A 100 6.37 2.72 30.01
CA LEU A 100 6.86 3.68 31.01
C LEU A 100 5.66 4.46 31.54
N GLN A 101 5.50 4.49 32.86
CA GLN A 101 4.37 5.12 33.56
C GLN A 101 4.88 6.13 34.60
N GLY A 102 5.42 7.26 34.14
CA GLY A 102 5.90 8.32 35.03
C GLY A 102 7.25 8.01 35.66
N VAL A 103 8.19 7.51 34.85
CA VAL A 103 9.54 7.19 35.32
C VAL A 103 10.35 8.48 35.52
N VAL A 104 10.94 8.62 36.71
CA VAL A 104 11.86 9.71 37.09
C VAL A 104 13.19 9.09 37.47
N VAL A 105 14.26 9.42 36.75
CA VAL A 105 15.62 8.89 37.00
C VAL A 105 16.62 10.00 36.76
N SER A 106 17.56 10.21 37.67
CA SER A 106 18.65 11.16 37.53
C SER A 106 19.98 10.45 37.74
N VAL A 107 20.87 10.53 36.76
CA VAL A 107 22.20 9.90 36.77
C VAL A 107 23.24 10.98 36.55
N SER A 108 24.21 11.03 37.46
CA SER A 108 25.41 11.86 37.35
C SER A 108 26.49 11.17 36.52
N THR A 109 27.39 11.95 35.93
CA THR A 109 28.43 11.50 34.99
C THR A 109 29.35 10.40 35.56
N ASP A 110 29.56 10.39 36.87
CA ASP A 110 30.50 9.47 37.53
C ASP A 110 29.84 8.22 38.14
N ALA A 111 28.53 8.02 37.93
CA ALA A 111 27.78 6.93 38.52
C ALA A 111 27.37 5.87 37.49
N ASN A 112 27.64 4.59 37.81
CA ASN A 112 27.15 3.46 37.05
C ASN A 112 25.78 3.03 37.58
N ILE A 113 24.78 2.94 36.71
CA ILE A 113 23.46 2.39 37.04
C ILE A 113 23.23 1.07 36.30
N PHE A 114 22.53 0.15 36.96
CA PHE A 114 22.09 -1.09 36.35
C PHE A 114 20.58 -1.18 36.39
N LEU A 115 19.95 -1.41 35.24
CA LEU A 115 18.50 -1.56 35.13
C LEU A 115 18.14 -3.03 35.07
N PHE A 116 17.41 -3.49 36.09
CA PHE A 116 16.80 -4.82 36.08
C PHE A 116 15.35 -4.70 35.62
N TYR A 117 14.97 -5.48 34.60
CA TYR A 117 13.58 -5.60 34.18
C TYR A 117 13.05 -6.98 34.55
N LYS A 118 11.82 -7.02 35.07
CA LYS A 118 11.09 -8.28 35.28
C LYS A 118 10.14 -8.47 34.12
N LYS A 119 10.34 -9.52 33.33
CA LYS A 119 9.37 -9.90 32.30
C LYS A 119 8.12 -10.44 33.00
N ILE A 120 7.03 -9.70 32.92
CA ILE A 120 5.72 -10.20 33.34
C ILE A 120 5.16 -11.00 32.16
N CYS A 121 5.24 -12.32 32.25
CA CYS A 121 4.54 -13.22 31.33
C CYS A 121 3.07 -13.29 31.75
N SER A 122 2.22 -12.38 31.29
CA SER A 122 0.78 -12.45 31.55
C SER A 122 -0.04 -12.00 30.34
N SER A 123 -0.47 -12.99 29.55
CA SER A 123 -1.79 -13.13 28.91
C SER A 123 -1.71 -14.15 27.78
N PRO A 124 -2.67 -15.09 27.66
CA PRO A 124 -2.70 -16.05 26.56
C PRO A 124 -2.81 -15.31 25.21
N LEU A 125 -2.10 -15.81 24.20
CA LEU A 125 -2.29 -15.37 22.83
C LEU A 125 -3.78 -15.50 22.50
N LYS A 126 -4.43 -14.38 22.16
CA LYS A 126 -5.67 -14.44 21.40
C LYS A 126 -5.24 -14.76 19.98
N ASP A 127 -5.30 -16.03 19.63
CA ASP A 127 -4.98 -16.48 18.28
C ASP A 127 -5.83 -15.67 17.28
N PRO A 128 -5.24 -15.26 16.15
CA PRO A 128 -5.97 -14.55 15.12
C PRO A 128 -7.15 -15.42 14.68
N PRO A 129 -8.35 -14.86 14.42
CA PRO A 129 -9.41 -15.63 13.79
C PRO A 129 -8.86 -16.14 12.47
N ASP A 130 -8.84 -17.47 12.35
CA ASP A 130 -8.47 -18.23 11.18
C ASP A 130 -9.22 -17.61 9.99
N SER A 131 -8.52 -16.79 9.22
CA SER A 131 -9.02 -16.34 7.93
C SER A 131 -9.01 -17.56 7.01
N PHE A 132 -10.18 -17.87 6.45
CA PHE A 132 -10.41 -18.88 5.41
C PHE A 132 -9.25 -19.03 4.43
#